data_AF-A0A7V2W6E9-F1
#
_entry.id   AF-A0A7V2W6E9-F1
#
_cell.length_a   1.000
_cell.length_b   1.000
_cell.length_c   1.000
_cell.angle_alpha   90.00
_cell.angle_beta   90.00
_cell.angle_gamma   90.00
#
_symmetry.space_group_name_H-M   'P 1'
#
loop_
_entity.id
_entity.type
_entity.pdbx_description
1 polymer ?
#
loop_
_entity_poly.entity_id
_entity_poly.type
_entity_poly.pdbx_seq_one_letter_code
_entity_poly.pdbx_strand_id
1 'polypeptide(L)'
;MKNTLPLVLIIFCLIILSCNAPEKNKKTNPSMETNEPSSTLLYVGTYTKKEGHVDGKADGIYILKMDNESGQLTAVDTIQNVVNPSYLALHPNGKYLYAVNEIAAAGDAEIGEVSAFYFNDKKNKFDFINKVSSKGDAPCHISVDASGKYVLVANYVSGNIVSLPILKNGQLGEAVSEAQHIRTGKKTPRQEAAHAHMALPAIDGHSVFSVDLGADKIYHYQLNKNGELKEVAQTPTLEGGGARHMVFHPSQKWCYVVNELANKIEAFNFKNTNSPFQRFQTIETLPEGMEKDGMYAAAIHIHPNGRFLYASNRGTKNNKEQSIAIFKINPKNGKLIFLGTQNTKGMIPRDFAIGPSGKFLLVANQNSDNIVTFKINMESGLLEETGIIAEVKTPVCLKFGK
;
A
#
# COMPACT_ATOMS: atom_id res chain seq x y z
N MET A 1 -81.35 14.39 -18.35
CA MET A 1 -82.39 14.67 -19.35
C MET A 1 -81.75 14.65 -20.73
N LYS A 2 -82.35 13.85 -21.63
CA LYS A 2 -82.20 13.76 -23.09
C LYS A 2 -80.90 13.20 -23.70
N ASN A 3 -80.98 11.89 -23.99
CA ASN A 3 -80.37 11.19 -25.13
C ASN A 3 -80.71 11.87 -26.46
N THR A 4 -79.82 11.74 -27.46
CA THR A 4 -80.15 11.23 -28.81
C THR A 4 -78.88 11.03 -29.65
N LEU A 5 -78.68 9.78 -30.09
CA LEU A 5 -77.85 9.36 -31.25
C LEU A 5 -78.67 9.61 -32.54
N PRO A 6 -78.10 9.64 -33.78
CA PRO A 6 -77.59 8.40 -34.39
C PRO A 6 -76.37 8.52 -35.33
N LEU A 7 -75.86 7.32 -35.57
CA LEU A 7 -74.85 6.82 -36.48
C LEU A 7 -75.14 7.15 -37.97
N VAL A 8 -74.14 7.57 -38.74
CA VAL A 8 -74.13 7.48 -40.22
C VAL A 8 -72.82 6.82 -40.67
N LEU A 9 -73.01 5.76 -41.46
CA LEU A 9 -72.03 4.86 -42.03
C LEU A 9 -71.67 5.35 -43.44
N ILE A 10 -70.41 5.66 -43.76
CA ILE A 10 -69.93 5.72 -45.15
C ILE A 10 -68.55 5.07 -45.26
N ILE A 11 -68.52 4.07 -46.14
CA ILE A 11 -67.39 3.23 -46.56
C ILE A 11 -66.49 4.05 -47.49
N PHE A 12 -65.16 3.98 -47.31
CA PHE A 12 -64.22 4.18 -48.40
C PHE A 12 -63.04 3.21 -48.28
N CYS A 13 -62.96 2.28 -49.25
CA CYS A 13 -61.77 1.51 -49.56
C CYS A 13 -60.65 2.45 -50.00
N LEU A 14 -59.43 2.24 -49.53
CA LEU A 14 -58.25 2.59 -50.30
C LEU A 14 -57.07 1.69 -49.97
N ILE A 15 -56.44 1.26 -51.06
CA ILE A 15 -55.57 0.12 -51.24
C ILE A 15 -54.15 0.46 -50.79
N ILE A 16 -53.53 -0.54 -50.16
CA ILE A 16 -52.14 -0.58 -49.74
C ILE A 16 -51.24 -0.59 -50.98
N LEU A 17 -50.32 0.38 -51.08
CA LEU A 17 -49.12 0.26 -51.92
C LEU A 17 -47.91 0.72 -51.12
N SER A 18 -47.03 -0.25 -50.91
CA SER A 18 -45.78 -0.24 -50.17
C SER A 18 -44.71 0.63 -50.84
N CYS A 19 -43.99 1.42 -50.05
CA CYS A 19 -42.60 1.78 -50.33
C CYS A 19 -41.74 1.30 -49.16
N ASN A 20 -40.97 0.24 -49.42
CA ASN A 20 -39.95 -0.31 -48.53
C ASN A 20 -38.77 0.66 -48.39
N ALA A 21 -38.46 1.07 -47.17
CA ALA A 21 -37.13 1.55 -46.79
C ALA A 21 -36.52 0.53 -45.81
N PRO A 22 -35.30 0.03 -46.04
CA PRO A 22 -34.76 -1.08 -45.26
C PRO A 22 -34.37 -0.63 -43.85
N GLU A 23 -34.78 -1.44 -42.87
CA GLU A 23 -34.36 -1.34 -41.47
C GLU A 23 -32.83 -1.37 -41.38
N LYS A 24 -32.25 -0.29 -40.88
CA LYS A 24 -30.85 -0.30 -40.44
C LYS A 24 -30.78 -1.18 -39.18
N ASN A 25 -30.32 -2.41 -39.37
CA ASN A 25 -29.78 -3.26 -38.31
C ASN A 25 -28.90 -2.42 -37.37
N LYS A 26 -29.38 -2.17 -36.15
CA LYS A 26 -28.54 -1.76 -35.04
C LYS A 26 -27.55 -2.89 -34.80
N LYS A 27 -26.37 -2.80 -35.39
CA LYS A 27 -25.20 -3.53 -34.91
C LYS A 27 -25.01 -3.11 -33.46
N THR A 28 -25.33 -4.02 -32.55
CA THR A 28 -24.82 -3.99 -31.19
C THR A 28 -23.30 -3.93 -31.33
N ASN A 29 -22.70 -2.83 -30.89
CA ASN A 29 -21.25 -2.81 -30.68
C ASN A 29 -20.95 -3.97 -29.73
N PRO A 30 -20.04 -4.91 -30.07
CA PRO A 30 -19.53 -5.81 -29.07
C PRO A 30 -18.92 -4.92 -28.00
N SER A 31 -19.39 -5.06 -26.76
CA SER A 31 -18.69 -4.54 -25.60
C SER A 31 -17.22 -4.92 -25.77
N MET A 32 -16.33 -3.93 -25.75
CA MET A 32 -14.91 -4.21 -25.59
C MET A 32 -14.78 -4.93 -24.24
N GLU A 33 -14.77 -6.26 -24.28
CA GLU A 33 -14.23 -7.07 -23.20
C GLU A 33 -12.78 -6.61 -23.07
N THR A 34 -12.54 -5.81 -22.04
CA THR A 34 -11.17 -5.54 -21.61
C THR A 34 -10.58 -6.90 -21.24
N ASN A 35 -9.62 -7.38 -22.04
CA ASN A 35 -8.77 -8.53 -21.73
C ASN A 35 -7.91 -8.20 -20.50
N GLU A 36 -8.54 -7.95 -19.36
CA GLU A 36 -7.83 -7.97 -18.10
C GLU A 36 -7.42 -9.42 -17.83
N PRO A 37 -6.17 -9.64 -17.39
CA PRO A 37 -5.75 -10.98 -17.04
C PRO A 37 -6.71 -11.53 -15.97
N SER A 38 -7.10 -12.80 -16.09
CA SER A 38 -7.99 -13.45 -15.12
C SER A 38 -7.39 -13.54 -13.71
N SER A 39 -6.10 -13.24 -13.58
CA SER A 39 -5.37 -13.35 -12.33
C SER A 39 -4.19 -12.38 -12.26
N THR A 40 -3.80 -12.03 -11.04
CA THR A 40 -2.65 -11.17 -10.75
C THR A 40 -1.68 -11.88 -9.80
N LEU A 41 -0.37 -11.74 -10.01
CA LEU A 41 0.62 -12.22 -9.05
C LEU A 41 0.64 -11.32 -7.81
N LEU A 42 0.89 -11.93 -6.65
CA LEU A 42 1.06 -11.27 -5.37
C LEU A 42 2.36 -11.76 -4.74
N TYR A 43 3.27 -10.84 -4.50
CA TYR A 43 4.53 -11.07 -3.80
C TYR A 43 4.34 -10.77 -2.32
N VAL A 44 4.74 -11.70 -1.46
CA VAL A 44 4.54 -11.62 -0.02
C VAL A 44 5.88 -11.59 0.70
N GLY A 45 6.19 -10.44 1.30
CA GLY A 45 7.34 -10.27 2.17
C GLY A 45 7.05 -10.83 3.57
N THR A 46 8.08 -11.33 4.25
CA THR A 46 7.94 -12.14 5.47
C THR A 46 9.06 -11.87 6.48
N TYR A 47 8.92 -12.39 7.70
CA TYR A 47 10.06 -12.66 8.59
C TYR A 47 10.41 -14.15 8.55
N THR A 48 11.69 -14.44 8.34
CA THR A 48 12.24 -15.80 8.21
C THR A 48 13.01 -16.25 9.45
N LYS A 49 13.26 -15.34 10.38
CA LYS A 49 14.00 -15.59 11.62
C LYS A 49 13.26 -15.04 12.82
N LYS A 50 13.58 -15.57 13.99
CA LYS A 50 13.16 -15.02 15.27
C LYS A 50 13.90 -13.71 15.55
N GLU A 51 13.13 -12.66 15.79
CA GLU A 51 13.56 -11.32 16.17
C GLU A 51 12.92 -10.91 17.51
N GLY A 52 13.32 -9.77 18.07
CA GLY A 52 12.80 -9.29 19.35
C GLY A 52 11.28 -9.09 19.40
N HIS A 53 10.65 -8.79 18.26
CA HIS A 53 9.21 -8.51 18.15
C HIS A 53 8.41 -9.56 17.38
N VAL A 54 9.05 -10.59 16.81
CA VAL A 54 8.37 -11.59 15.95
C VAL A 54 9.12 -12.93 15.96
N ASP A 55 8.37 -14.03 15.99
CA ASP A 55 8.90 -15.37 15.78
C ASP A 55 8.74 -15.74 14.30
N GLY A 56 9.71 -15.33 13.45
CA GLY A 56 9.65 -15.55 12.01
C GLY A 56 9.88 -17.01 11.63
N LYS A 57 8.96 -17.53 10.81
CA LYS A 57 8.88 -18.95 10.42
C LYS A 57 8.88 -19.17 8.90
N ALA A 58 8.99 -18.10 8.12
CA ALA A 58 8.89 -18.15 6.67
C ALA A 58 10.19 -18.64 6.00
N ASP A 59 10.07 -19.09 4.77
CA ASP A 59 11.20 -19.56 3.96
C ASP A 59 11.83 -18.46 3.07
N GLY A 60 11.18 -17.29 2.98
CA GLY A 60 11.60 -16.17 2.14
C GLY A 60 10.42 -15.38 1.59
N ILE A 61 10.45 -15.02 0.31
CA ILE A 61 9.36 -14.29 -0.36
C ILE A 61 8.42 -15.29 -1.02
N TYR A 62 7.17 -15.36 -0.56
CA TYR A 62 6.16 -16.21 -1.21
C TYR A 62 5.57 -15.49 -2.43
N ILE A 63 5.33 -16.25 -3.50
CA ILE A 63 4.63 -15.80 -4.70
C ILE A 63 3.31 -16.53 -4.75
N LEU A 64 2.22 -15.75 -4.71
CA LEU A 64 0.87 -16.24 -4.85
C LEU A 64 0.26 -15.70 -6.15
N LYS A 65 -0.80 -16.34 -6.60
CA LYS A 65 -1.65 -15.88 -7.70
C LYS A 65 -3.06 -15.65 -7.15
N MET A 66 -3.55 -14.43 -7.33
CA MET A 66 -4.91 -14.05 -7.00
C MET A 66 -5.80 -14.18 -8.23
N ASP A 67 -6.90 -14.90 -8.12
CA ASP A 67 -7.98 -14.88 -9.10
C ASP A 67 -8.73 -13.52 -9.00
N ASN A 68 -8.81 -12.78 -10.11
CA ASN A 68 -9.28 -11.40 -10.10
C ASN A 68 -10.81 -11.27 -9.96
N GLU A 69 -11.55 -12.38 -10.10
CA GLU A 69 -13.01 -12.41 -9.96
C GLU A 69 -13.45 -12.83 -8.56
N SER A 70 -12.84 -13.88 -8.01
CA SER A 70 -13.20 -14.47 -6.72
C SER A 70 -12.35 -13.96 -5.56
N GLY A 71 -11.13 -13.48 -5.83
CA GLY A 71 -10.15 -13.14 -4.79
C GLY A 71 -9.42 -14.35 -4.19
N GLN A 72 -9.59 -15.55 -4.76
CA GLN A 72 -8.90 -16.76 -4.32
C GLN A 72 -7.39 -16.64 -4.51
N LEU A 73 -6.64 -17.04 -3.48
CA LEU A 73 -5.18 -17.09 -3.51
C LEU A 73 -4.70 -18.53 -3.71
N THR A 74 -3.72 -18.70 -4.59
CA THR A 74 -3.05 -19.98 -4.86
C THR A 74 -1.54 -19.79 -4.81
N ALA A 75 -0.83 -20.71 -4.16
CA ALA A 75 0.63 -20.66 -4.11
C ALA A 75 1.24 -20.97 -5.48
N VAL A 76 2.29 -20.24 -5.85
CA VAL A 76 2.99 -20.38 -7.14
C VAL A 76 4.43 -20.82 -6.92
N ASP A 77 5.18 -20.07 -6.13
CA ASP A 77 6.62 -20.26 -5.93
C ASP A 77 7.08 -19.58 -4.64
N THR A 78 8.33 -19.83 -4.23
CA THR A 78 8.99 -19.16 -3.11
C THR A 78 10.42 -18.79 -3.46
N ILE A 79 10.76 -17.52 -3.33
CA ILE A 79 12.15 -17.06 -3.39
C ILE A 79 12.79 -17.33 -2.03
N GLN A 80 13.61 -18.37 -1.95
CA GLN A 80 14.30 -18.79 -0.73
C GLN A 80 15.67 -18.10 -0.57
N ASN A 81 16.34 -18.37 0.56
CA ASN A 81 17.69 -17.87 0.88
C ASN A 81 17.79 -16.34 0.97
N VAL A 82 16.68 -15.68 1.31
CA VAL A 82 16.60 -14.26 1.63
C VAL A 82 16.14 -14.13 3.08
N VAL A 83 16.84 -13.33 3.88
CA VAL A 83 16.60 -13.25 5.31
C VAL A 83 15.71 -12.05 5.59
N ASN A 84 14.60 -12.28 6.30
CA ASN A 84 13.64 -11.26 6.70
C ASN A 84 13.30 -10.27 5.57
N PRO A 85 12.79 -10.73 4.41
CA PRO A 85 12.35 -9.87 3.32
C PRO A 85 11.06 -9.12 3.69
N SER A 86 11.12 -8.27 4.71
CA SER A 86 9.93 -7.75 5.40
C SER A 86 9.17 -6.69 4.61
N TYR A 87 9.80 -6.08 3.61
CA TYR A 87 9.17 -5.14 2.69
C TYR A 87 9.75 -5.25 1.28
N LEU A 88 8.88 -5.07 0.28
CA LEU A 88 9.18 -5.35 -1.11
C LEU A 88 8.88 -4.14 -2.00
N ALA A 89 9.66 -3.98 -3.07
CA ALA A 89 9.39 -3.02 -4.14
C ALA A 89 9.62 -3.66 -5.51
N LEU A 90 8.66 -3.48 -6.42
CA LEU A 90 8.80 -3.86 -7.82
C LEU A 90 9.32 -2.70 -8.63
N HIS A 91 10.25 -2.98 -9.52
CA HIS A 91 10.65 -2.02 -10.53
C HIS A 91 9.45 -1.69 -11.45
N PRO A 92 9.32 -0.44 -11.96
CA PRO A 92 8.17 -0.04 -12.77
C PRO A 92 7.86 -0.90 -14.00
N ASN A 93 8.85 -1.61 -14.55
CA ASN A 93 8.70 -2.53 -15.68
C ASN A 93 8.26 -3.96 -15.29
N GLY A 94 8.07 -4.26 -13.99
CA GLY A 94 7.63 -5.57 -13.49
C GLY A 94 8.68 -6.69 -13.53
N LYS A 95 9.88 -6.47 -14.08
CA LYS A 95 10.90 -7.52 -14.26
C LYS A 95 11.84 -7.70 -13.09
N TYR A 96 11.90 -6.72 -12.19
CA TYR A 96 12.81 -6.76 -11.04
C TYR A 96 12.05 -6.56 -9.75
N LEU A 97 12.45 -7.32 -8.73
CA LEU A 97 11.95 -7.24 -7.37
C LEU A 97 13.11 -6.92 -6.44
N TYR A 98 12.90 -5.98 -5.55
CA TYR A 98 13.86 -5.60 -4.52
C TYR A 98 13.24 -5.84 -3.14
N ALA A 99 14.04 -6.32 -2.21
CA ALA A 99 13.61 -6.61 -0.84
C ALA A 99 14.62 -6.04 0.15
N VAL A 100 14.14 -5.39 1.20
CA VAL A 100 14.97 -5.19 2.40
C VAL A 100 15.29 -6.55 3.01
N ASN A 101 16.43 -6.68 3.67
CA ASN A 101 16.71 -7.78 4.59
C ASN A 101 16.75 -7.15 5.98
N GLU A 102 15.63 -7.22 6.70
CA GLU A 102 15.45 -6.51 7.97
C GLU A 102 16.17 -7.26 9.09
N ILE A 103 17.45 -6.97 9.24
CA ILE A 103 18.34 -7.52 10.26
C ILE A 103 18.89 -6.35 11.06
N ALA A 104 18.89 -6.49 12.39
CA ALA A 104 19.37 -5.49 13.34
C ALA A 104 20.76 -5.87 13.90
N ALA A 105 21.72 -4.95 13.89
CA ALA A 105 23.12 -5.11 14.28
C ALA A 105 23.30 -5.86 15.59
N ALA A 106 24.13 -6.91 15.55
CA ALA A 106 24.69 -7.54 16.74
C ALA A 106 26.16 -7.11 16.87
N GLY A 107 26.43 -6.08 17.66
CA GLY A 107 27.78 -5.53 17.85
C GLY A 107 28.17 -4.46 16.83
N ASP A 108 29.45 -4.40 16.44
CA ASP A 108 30.05 -3.29 15.67
C ASP A 108 29.87 -3.37 14.13
N ALA A 109 29.02 -4.27 13.61
CA ALA A 109 28.78 -4.42 12.17
C ALA A 109 27.47 -3.73 11.73
N GLU A 110 27.51 -2.97 10.62
CA GLU A 110 26.30 -2.58 9.88
C GLU A 110 25.68 -3.83 9.25
N ILE A 111 24.46 -4.24 9.64
CA ILE A 111 23.89 -5.51 9.14
C ILE A 111 22.53 -5.41 8.44
N GLY A 112 22.06 -4.21 8.10
CA GLY A 112 20.98 -4.05 7.14
C GLY A 112 21.44 -4.26 5.70
N GLU A 113 20.66 -4.99 4.89
CA GLU A 113 21.00 -5.27 3.49
C GLU A 113 19.79 -5.11 2.57
N VAL A 114 20.02 -5.01 1.27
CA VAL A 114 18.97 -5.00 0.23
C VAL A 114 19.32 -6.01 -0.86
N SER A 115 18.38 -6.90 -1.16
CA SER A 115 18.52 -7.95 -2.17
C SER A 115 17.76 -7.59 -3.45
N ALA A 116 18.34 -7.92 -4.61
CA ALA A 116 17.74 -7.73 -5.93
C ALA A 116 17.51 -9.06 -6.65
N PHE A 117 16.37 -9.18 -7.31
CA PHE A 117 15.92 -10.37 -8.03
C PHE A 117 15.38 -10.00 -9.41
N TYR A 118 15.60 -10.87 -10.39
CA TYR A 118 15.10 -10.72 -11.76
C TYR A 118 14.12 -11.84 -12.11
N PHE A 119 12.98 -11.49 -12.70
CA PHE A 119 12.03 -12.49 -13.20
C PHE A 119 12.51 -13.10 -14.51
N ASN A 120 12.85 -14.39 -14.47
CA ASN A 120 13.29 -15.15 -15.62
C ASN A 120 12.09 -15.75 -16.37
N ASP A 121 11.66 -15.07 -17.45
CA ASP A 121 10.52 -15.46 -18.28
C ASP A 121 10.59 -16.92 -18.77
N LYS A 122 11.80 -17.46 -19.02
CA LYS A 122 11.99 -18.84 -19.50
C LYS A 122 11.77 -19.89 -18.42
N LYS A 123 12.10 -19.55 -17.18
CA LYS A 123 11.97 -20.45 -16.02
C LYS A 123 10.69 -20.18 -15.22
N ASN A 124 9.97 -19.11 -15.54
CA ASN A 124 8.82 -18.61 -14.81
C ASN A 124 9.09 -18.46 -13.30
N LYS A 125 10.28 -17.94 -12.94
CA LYS A 125 10.72 -17.77 -11.55
C LYS A 125 11.65 -16.59 -11.39
N PHE A 126 11.82 -16.11 -10.17
CA PHE A 126 12.84 -15.10 -9.86
C PHE A 126 14.20 -15.75 -9.63
N ASP A 127 15.23 -15.23 -10.30
CA ASP A 127 16.63 -15.55 -10.04
C ASP A 127 17.25 -14.40 -9.20
N PHE A 128 18.05 -14.73 -8.18
CA PHE A 128 18.82 -13.76 -7.40
C PHE A 128 19.86 -13.06 -8.28
N ILE A 129 20.03 -11.75 -8.09
CA ILE A 129 21.00 -10.94 -8.82
C ILE A 129 22.19 -10.57 -7.92
N ASN A 130 21.96 -9.75 -6.90
CA ASN A 130 22.97 -9.34 -5.94
C ASN A 130 22.31 -8.83 -4.64
N LYS A 131 23.15 -8.56 -3.65
CA LYS A 131 22.77 -7.94 -2.38
C LYS A 131 23.80 -6.88 -2.01
N VAL A 132 23.37 -5.76 -1.45
CA VAL A 132 24.22 -4.64 -1.01
C VAL A 132 23.85 -4.20 0.40
N SER A 133 24.76 -3.51 1.10
CA SER A 133 24.44 -2.87 2.40
C SER A 133 23.34 -1.83 2.22
N SER A 134 22.43 -1.74 3.20
CA SER A 134 21.44 -0.67 3.27
C SER A 134 21.98 0.61 3.91
N LYS A 135 23.28 0.65 4.27
CA LYS A 135 23.95 1.76 4.96
C LYS A 135 23.21 2.21 6.21
N GLY A 136 22.66 1.26 6.94
CA GLY A 136 21.91 1.48 8.16
C GLY A 136 21.40 0.17 8.71
N ASP A 137 20.63 0.27 9.79
CA ASP A 137 20.25 -0.89 10.59
C ASP A 137 18.73 -1.14 10.58
N ALA A 138 18.35 -2.41 10.49
CA ALA A 138 16.97 -2.86 10.32
C ALA A 138 16.20 -2.09 9.22
N PRO A 139 16.57 -2.22 7.93
CA PRO A 139 15.82 -1.66 6.82
C PRO A 139 14.39 -2.19 6.83
N CYS A 140 13.41 -1.31 7.00
CA CYS A 140 12.01 -1.70 7.24
C CYS A 140 11.06 -1.30 6.11
N HIS A 141 11.54 -0.51 5.15
CA HIS A 141 10.77 -0.09 3.99
C HIS A 141 11.67 0.14 2.78
N ILE A 142 11.15 -0.19 1.60
CA ILE A 142 11.80 -0.01 0.31
C ILE A 142 10.80 0.48 -0.73
N SER A 143 11.25 1.36 -1.62
CA SER A 143 10.51 1.80 -2.81
C SER A 143 11.45 1.98 -3.99
N VAL A 144 10.87 2.09 -5.19
CA VAL A 144 11.61 2.44 -6.42
C VAL A 144 11.10 3.81 -6.88
N ASP A 145 12.00 4.71 -7.23
CA ASP A 145 11.65 6.03 -7.74
C ASP A 145 10.83 5.93 -9.05
N ALA A 146 10.11 7.00 -9.40
CA ALA A 146 9.23 6.98 -10.57
C ALA A 146 9.96 6.69 -11.89
N SER A 147 11.26 7.02 -12.00
CA SER A 147 12.07 6.74 -13.19
C SER A 147 12.60 5.30 -13.26
N GLY A 148 12.53 4.54 -12.16
CA GLY A 148 13.07 3.18 -12.09
C GLY A 148 14.60 3.11 -11.99
N LYS A 149 15.27 4.20 -11.58
CA LYS A 149 16.73 4.31 -11.54
C LYS A 149 17.30 4.17 -10.14
N TYR A 150 16.50 4.35 -9.11
CA TYR A 150 16.94 4.35 -7.72
C TYR A 150 15.98 3.55 -6.86
N VAL A 151 16.55 2.70 -6.01
CA VAL A 151 15.88 2.13 -4.84
C VAL A 151 16.07 3.09 -3.67
N LEU A 152 14.99 3.39 -2.96
CA LEU A 152 14.99 4.18 -1.74
C LEU A 152 14.70 3.27 -0.54
N VAL A 153 15.53 3.34 0.49
CA VAL A 153 15.45 2.48 1.67
C VAL A 153 15.27 3.34 2.91
N ALA A 154 14.41 2.91 3.85
CA ALA A 154 14.35 3.49 5.19
C ALA A 154 14.84 2.47 6.21
N ASN A 155 15.85 2.86 6.99
CA ASN A 155 16.42 2.04 8.06
C ASN A 155 15.86 2.47 9.42
N TYR A 156 15.17 1.55 10.09
CA TYR A 156 14.41 1.85 11.30
C TYR A 156 15.32 2.14 12.49
N VAL A 157 16.32 1.29 12.75
CA VAL A 157 17.12 1.40 13.98
C VAL A 157 18.11 2.57 13.89
N SER A 158 18.77 2.74 12.73
CA SER A 158 19.72 3.85 12.51
C SER A 158 19.04 5.19 12.24
N GLY A 159 17.77 5.20 11.81
CA GLY A 159 17.03 6.45 11.60
C GLY A 159 17.50 7.26 10.40
N ASN A 160 17.79 6.60 9.28
CA ASN A 160 18.24 7.24 8.05
C ASN A 160 17.52 6.67 6.81
N ILE A 161 17.55 7.44 5.71
CA ILE A 161 17.14 6.95 4.39
C ILE A 161 18.32 6.92 3.42
N VAL A 162 18.28 5.98 2.48
CA VAL A 162 19.40 5.71 1.57
C VAL A 162 18.89 5.56 0.13
N SER A 163 19.67 6.04 -0.82
CA SER A 163 19.43 5.90 -2.26
C SER A 163 20.47 4.98 -2.89
N LEU A 164 20.01 3.87 -3.47
CA LEU A 164 20.82 2.86 -4.15
C LEU A 164 20.55 2.94 -5.66
N PRO A 165 21.56 3.11 -6.53
CA PRO A 165 21.35 3.13 -7.96
C PRO A 165 21.00 1.73 -8.50
N ILE A 166 20.09 1.69 -9.46
CA ILE A 166 19.74 0.49 -10.22
C ILE A 166 20.53 0.52 -11.53
N LEU A 167 21.42 -0.47 -11.69
CA LEU A 167 22.23 -0.64 -12.89
C LEU A 167 21.39 -1.21 -14.05
N LYS A 168 21.93 -1.17 -15.27
CA LYS A 168 21.19 -1.56 -16.50
C LYS A 168 20.59 -2.98 -16.47
N ASN A 169 21.19 -3.89 -15.72
CA ASN A 169 20.76 -5.29 -15.55
C ASN A 169 19.89 -5.51 -14.30
N GLY A 170 19.44 -4.44 -13.64
CA GLY A 170 18.67 -4.51 -12.39
C GLY A 170 19.52 -4.77 -11.13
N GLN A 171 20.85 -4.85 -11.24
CA GLN A 171 21.71 -4.91 -10.06
C GLN A 171 21.62 -3.62 -9.25
N LEU A 172 21.70 -3.75 -7.94
CA LEU A 172 21.92 -2.60 -7.06
C LEU A 172 23.41 -2.25 -7.02
N GLY A 173 23.73 -0.97 -7.22
CA GLY A 173 25.06 -0.45 -6.93
C GLY A 173 25.21 -0.04 -5.47
N GLU A 174 26.40 0.40 -5.08
CA GLU A 174 26.64 0.98 -3.76
C GLU A 174 25.82 2.28 -3.58
N ALA A 175 25.48 2.59 -2.33
CA ALA A 175 24.73 3.79 -1.99
C ALA A 175 25.41 5.06 -2.51
N VAL A 176 24.64 5.89 -3.20
CA VAL A 176 25.08 7.20 -3.71
C VAL A 176 24.66 8.34 -2.80
N SER A 177 23.75 8.07 -1.86
CA SER A 177 23.26 9.06 -0.90
C SER A 177 22.76 8.39 0.36
N GLU A 178 23.06 9.00 1.50
CA GLU A 178 22.55 8.66 2.82
C GLU A 178 22.10 9.95 3.51
N ALA A 179 20.89 9.97 4.05
CA ALA A 179 20.34 11.11 4.77
C ALA A 179 19.95 10.68 6.18
N GLN A 180 20.78 11.06 7.15
CA GLN A 180 20.54 10.80 8.57
C GLN A 180 19.47 11.74 9.11
N HIS A 181 18.43 11.18 9.73
CA HIS A 181 17.46 11.96 10.49
C HIS A 181 17.92 12.16 11.92
N ILE A 182 17.36 13.18 12.56
CA ILE A 182 17.70 13.56 13.94
C ILE A 182 16.42 13.76 14.73
N ARG A 183 16.29 12.99 15.82
CA ARG A 183 15.27 13.20 16.83
C ARG A 183 15.69 14.36 17.74
N THR A 184 14.88 15.42 17.71
CA THR A 184 14.98 16.58 18.61
C THR A 184 13.89 16.55 19.66
N GLY A 185 14.17 16.83 20.94
CA GLY A 185 13.17 16.93 22.02
C GLY A 185 13.19 15.75 23.00
N LYS A 186 12.09 15.55 23.75
CA LYS A 186 12.01 14.52 24.79
C LYS A 186 12.07 13.11 24.21
N LYS A 187 13.03 12.31 24.71
CA LYS A 187 13.13 10.89 24.45
C LYS A 187 12.07 10.13 25.24
N THR A 188 11.32 9.28 24.55
CA THR A 188 10.32 8.36 25.13
C THR A 188 10.61 6.95 24.63
N PRO A 189 10.07 5.88 25.26
CA PRO A 189 10.20 4.54 24.71
C PRO A 189 9.69 4.49 23.27
N ARG A 190 10.46 3.88 22.36
CA ARG A 190 10.23 3.82 20.91
C ARG A 190 10.49 5.12 20.14
N GLN A 191 10.91 6.19 20.82
CA GLN A 191 11.31 7.47 20.21
C GLN A 191 12.56 8.03 20.90
N GLU A 192 13.48 7.14 21.26
CA GLU A 192 14.76 7.45 21.88
C GLU A 192 15.77 8.09 20.91
N ALA A 193 15.57 7.82 19.62
CA ALA A 193 16.35 8.29 18.48
C ALA A 193 15.41 8.54 17.29
N ALA A 194 15.98 8.86 16.13
CA ALA A 194 15.22 8.86 14.89
C ALA A 194 14.96 7.41 14.45
N HIS A 195 13.79 7.16 13.88
CA HIS A 195 13.38 5.86 13.36
C HIS A 195 12.64 6.04 12.03
N ALA A 196 13.39 6.21 10.94
CA ALA A 196 12.86 6.35 9.59
C ALA A 196 12.08 5.08 9.24
N HIS A 197 10.79 5.23 8.91
CA HIS A 197 9.91 4.08 8.71
C HIS A 197 9.42 3.93 7.26
N MET A 198 9.52 4.97 6.44
CA MET A 198 9.19 4.89 5.02
C MET A 198 9.87 6.00 4.25
N ALA A 199 10.43 5.67 3.08
CA ALA A 199 10.82 6.62 2.03
C ALA A 199 9.91 6.43 0.81
N LEU A 200 9.11 7.44 0.48
CA LEU A 200 8.08 7.40 -0.54
C LEU A 200 8.36 8.45 -1.64
N PRO A 201 8.63 8.03 -2.89
CA PRO A 201 8.72 8.96 -4.00
C PRO A 201 7.35 9.53 -4.33
N ALA A 202 7.30 10.82 -4.64
CA ALA A 202 6.13 11.42 -5.25
C ALA A 202 6.09 11.14 -6.76
N ILE A 203 4.89 11.30 -7.31
CA ILE A 203 4.61 11.08 -8.73
C ILE A 203 5.24 12.15 -9.64
N ASP A 204 5.73 13.25 -9.09
CA ASP A 204 6.51 14.25 -9.81
C ASP A 204 7.91 13.75 -10.24
N GLY A 205 8.32 12.58 -9.72
CA GLY A 205 9.54 11.87 -10.08
C GLY A 205 10.84 12.47 -9.54
N HIS A 206 10.77 13.49 -8.68
CA HIS A 206 11.95 14.14 -8.09
C HIS A 206 11.79 14.47 -6.61
N SER A 207 10.57 14.53 -6.07
CA SER A 207 10.36 14.70 -4.64
C SER A 207 10.29 13.33 -3.93
N VAL A 208 10.93 13.20 -2.77
CA VAL A 208 10.88 12.02 -1.90
C VAL A 208 10.48 12.47 -0.50
N PHE A 209 9.57 11.73 0.12
CA PHE A 209 9.09 12.01 1.47
C PHE A 209 9.43 10.87 2.39
N SER A 210 10.06 11.18 3.52
CA SER A 210 10.29 10.19 4.56
C SER A 210 9.50 10.49 5.80
N VAL A 211 8.77 9.52 6.33
CA VAL A 211 8.19 9.63 7.67
C VAL A 211 9.11 8.96 8.68
N ASP A 212 9.25 9.61 9.83
CA ASP A 212 10.12 9.16 10.90
C ASP A 212 9.32 9.03 12.21
N LEU A 213 9.25 7.80 12.71
CA LEU A 213 8.51 7.45 13.91
C LEU A 213 9.14 8.09 15.15
N GLY A 214 10.47 8.07 15.23
CA GLY A 214 11.19 8.60 16.39
C GLY A 214 11.19 10.12 16.44
N ALA A 215 11.26 10.78 15.28
CA ALA A 215 11.39 12.23 15.17
C ALA A 215 10.06 12.99 15.09
N ASP A 216 8.92 12.31 14.90
CA ASP A 216 7.59 12.91 14.67
C ASP A 216 7.62 13.92 13.50
N LYS A 217 8.15 13.47 12.35
CA LYS A 217 8.34 14.34 11.17
C LYS A 217 8.05 13.62 9.86
N ILE A 218 7.66 14.42 8.88
CA ILE A 218 7.82 14.13 7.45
C ILE A 218 9.02 14.95 6.96
N TYR A 219 10.10 14.28 6.55
CA TYR A 219 11.24 14.88 5.87
C TYR A 219 10.96 14.98 4.37
N HIS A 220 11.28 16.12 3.77
CA HIS A 220 11.07 16.38 2.35
C HIS A 220 12.44 16.45 1.66
N TYR A 221 12.64 15.61 0.65
CA TYR A 221 13.87 15.52 -0.12
C TYR A 221 13.61 15.79 -1.59
N GLN A 222 14.62 16.38 -2.23
CA GLN A 222 14.76 16.40 -3.68
C GLN A 222 15.77 15.32 -4.08
N LEU A 223 15.34 14.37 -4.90
CA LEU A 223 16.17 13.34 -5.52
C LEU A 223 16.67 13.87 -6.86
N ASN A 224 17.98 14.13 -6.95
CA ASN A 224 18.56 14.60 -8.19
C ASN A 224 18.89 13.46 -9.17
N LYS A 225 19.33 13.81 -10.38
CA LYS A 225 19.67 12.83 -11.44
C LYS A 225 20.80 11.85 -11.07
N ASN A 226 21.64 12.19 -10.09
CA ASN A 226 22.74 11.35 -9.60
C ASN A 226 22.31 10.49 -8.40
N GLY A 227 21.05 10.59 -7.96
CA GLY A 227 20.51 9.84 -6.84
C GLY A 227 20.73 10.49 -5.48
N GLU A 228 21.26 11.71 -5.43
CA GLU A 228 21.49 12.43 -4.18
C GLU A 228 20.17 12.95 -3.61
N LEU A 229 19.97 12.70 -2.32
CA LEU A 229 18.83 13.17 -1.54
C LEU A 229 19.20 14.47 -0.84
N LYS A 230 18.63 15.59 -1.30
CA LYS A 230 18.80 16.90 -0.66
C LYS A 230 17.57 17.27 0.14
N GLU A 231 17.71 17.39 1.46
CA GLU A 231 16.61 17.88 2.31
C GLU A 231 16.25 19.32 1.92
N VAL A 232 14.96 19.60 1.76
CA VAL A 232 14.43 20.92 1.37
C VAL A 232 13.40 21.48 2.35
N ALA A 233 12.76 20.61 3.14
CA ALA A 233 11.80 21.00 4.17
C ALA A 233 11.56 19.87 5.17
N GLN A 234 10.91 20.20 6.29
CA GLN A 234 10.38 19.24 7.26
C GLN A 234 8.96 19.65 7.65
N THR A 235 8.05 18.69 7.72
CA THR A 235 6.70 18.88 8.27
C THR A 235 6.63 18.19 9.64
N PRO A 236 6.33 18.90 10.74
CA PRO A 236 6.07 18.25 12.01
C PRO A 236 4.77 17.44 11.93
N THR A 237 4.80 16.21 12.46
CA THR A 237 3.61 15.40 12.70
C THR A 237 3.15 15.55 14.14
N LEU A 238 2.16 14.77 14.56
CA LEU A 238 1.73 14.73 15.95
C LEU A 238 2.90 14.35 16.87
N GLU A 239 3.18 15.19 17.88
CA GLU A 239 4.18 14.89 18.90
C GLU A 239 3.79 13.63 19.69
N GLY A 240 4.72 12.68 19.81
CA GLY A 240 4.45 11.36 20.38
C GLY A 240 3.58 10.47 19.48
N GLY A 241 3.33 10.89 18.24
CA GLY A 241 2.47 10.21 17.29
C GLY A 241 3.12 8.96 16.70
N GLY A 242 4.42 9.05 16.42
CA GLY A 242 5.15 7.99 15.76
C GLY A 242 4.73 7.81 14.31
N ALA A 243 5.00 8.80 13.45
CA ALA A 243 4.67 8.75 12.03
C ALA A 243 5.29 7.52 11.35
N ARG A 244 4.45 6.64 10.79
CA ARG A 244 4.86 5.31 10.35
C ARG A 244 4.88 5.14 8.85
N HIS A 245 3.71 5.24 8.21
CA HIS A 245 3.55 5.14 6.76
C HIS A 245 2.74 6.35 6.26
N MET A 246 2.91 6.71 4.99
CA MET A 246 2.16 7.76 4.33
C MET A 246 1.65 7.33 2.95
N VAL A 247 0.59 7.98 2.48
CA VAL A 247 0.01 7.72 1.15
C VAL A 247 -0.48 9.02 0.51
N PHE A 248 -0.24 9.16 -0.80
CA PHE A 248 -0.79 10.25 -1.61
C PHE A 248 -2.19 9.89 -2.11
N HIS A 249 -3.12 10.85 -2.04
CA HIS A 249 -4.39 10.72 -2.72
C HIS A 249 -4.17 10.74 -4.26
N PRO A 250 -4.89 9.94 -5.06
CA PRO A 250 -4.74 9.91 -6.53
C PRO A 250 -4.89 11.28 -7.22
N SER A 251 -5.68 12.19 -6.65
CA SER A 251 -5.82 13.57 -7.15
C SER A 251 -4.58 14.45 -6.93
N GLN A 252 -3.59 14.00 -6.16
CA GLN A 252 -2.39 14.75 -5.78
C GLN A 252 -2.69 16.08 -5.08
N LYS A 253 -3.83 16.18 -4.39
CA LYS A 253 -4.16 17.36 -3.57
C LYS A 253 -3.90 17.15 -2.08
N TRP A 254 -3.84 15.89 -1.65
CA TRP A 254 -3.73 15.52 -0.25
C TRP A 254 -2.79 14.33 -0.07
N CYS A 255 -2.20 14.25 1.12
CA CYS A 255 -1.54 13.06 1.62
C CYS A 255 -2.00 12.78 3.05
N TYR A 256 -1.86 11.53 3.46
CA TYR A 256 -2.28 11.05 4.77
C TYR A 256 -1.14 10.27 5.41
N VAL A 257 -0.90 10.52 6.70
CA VAL A 257 0.12 9.85 7.50
C VAL A 257 -0.57 9.07 8.61
N VAL A 258 -0.27 7.78 8.73
CA VAL A 258 -0.68 7.00 9.89
C VAL A 258 0.40 7.07 10.97
N ASN A 259 -0.04 7.36 12.19
CA ASN A 259 0.78 7.47 13.39
C ASN A 259 0.62 6.20 14.22
N GLU A 260 1.70 5.43 14.35
CA GLU A 260 1.74 4.13 14.98
C GLU A 260 1.38 4.19 16.46
N LEU A 261 2.04 5.10 17.20
CA LEU A 261 1.97 5.16 18.66
C LEU A 261 0.68 5.83 19.15
N ALA A 262 0.13 6.75 18.36
CA ALA A 262 -1.10 7.47 18.71
C ALA A 262 -2.39 6.84 18.15
N ASN A 263 -2.30 5.82 17.29
CA ASN A 263 -3.43 5.25 16.54
C ASN A 263 -4.25 6.31 15.79
N LYS A 264 -3.58 7.26 15.14
CA LYS A 264 -4.22 8.40 14.45
C LYS A 264 -3.78 8.51 13.00
N ILE A 265 -4.62 9.12 12.17
CA ILE A 265 -4.25 9.58 10.84
C ILE A 265 -4.25 11.10 10.82
N GLU A 266 -3.21 11.68 10.22
CA GLU A 266 -3.12 13.11 9.93
C GLU A 266 -3.29 13.35 8.42
N ALA A 267 -4.13 14.31 8.06
CA ALA A 267 -4.37 14.69 6.67
C ALA A 267 -3.77 16.05 6.36
N PHE A 268 -3.04 16.14 5.25
CA PHE A 268 -2.27 17.31 4.85
C PHE A 268 -2.59 17.74 3.42
N ASN A 269 -2.50 19.04 3.15
CA ASN A 269 -2.51 19.56 1.79
C ASN A 269 -1.19 19.23 1.08
N PHE A 270 -1.27 18.57 -0.08
CA PHE A 270 -0.14 18.31 -0.95
C PHE A 270 -0.15 19.35 -2.09
N LYS A 271 0.79 20.31 -2.06
CA LYS A 271 0.89 21.38 -3.07
C LYS A 271 2.33 21.68 -3.45
N ASN A 272 3.13 22.14 -2.48
CA ASN A 272 4.53 22.48 -2.67
C ASN A 272 5.38 21.51 -1.86
N THR A 273 6.19 20.72 -2.57
CA THR A 273 7.04 19.69 -1.99
C THR A 273 8.26 20.29 -1.27
N ASN A 274 8.63 21.53 -1.58
CA ASN A 274 9.75 22.26 -0.97
C ASN A 274 9.35 23.11 0.25
N SER A 275 8.16 22.92 0.80
CA SER A 275 7.70 23.62 2.00
C SER A 275 6.96 22.65 2.92
N PRO A 276 6.93 22.91 4.24
CA PRO A 276 6.15 22.11 5.17
C PRO A 276 4.68 22.00 4.73
N PHE A 277 4.10 20.81 4.83
CA PHE A 277 2.69 20.60 4.53
C PHE A 277 1.79 21.18 5.60
N GLN A 278 0.64 21.69 5.18
CA GLN A 278 -0.38 22.17 6.09
C GLN A 278 -1.33 21.04 6.49
N ARG A 279 -1.28 20.62 7.76
CA ARG A 279 -2.24 19.71 8.36
C ARG A 279 -3.62 20.36 8.45
N PHE A 280 -4.67 19.65 8.03
CA PHE A 280 -6.05 20.13 8.13
C PHE A 280 -6.98 19.20 8.92
N GLN A 281 -6.50 18.01 9.31
CA GLN A 281 -7.26 17.08 10.13
C GLN A 281 -6.30 16.12 10.87
N THR A 282 -6.71 15.72 12.07
CA THR A 282 -6.24 14.52 12.77
C THR A 282 -7.47 13.71 13.17
N ILE A 283 -7.46 12.40 12.96
CA ILE A 283 -8.59 11.51 13.25
C ILE A 283 -8.11 10.19 13.84
N GLU A 284 -8.90 9.61 14.75
CA GLU A 284 -8.63 8.29 15.35
C GLU A 284 -8.79 7.16 14.33
N THR A 285 -8.02 6.09 14.50
CA THR A 285 -8.16 4.82 13.76
C THR A 285 -8.90 3.75 14.55
N LEU A 286 -9.19 4.01 15.83
CA LEU A 286 -9.93 3.13 16.71
C LEU A 286 -11.34 3.69 16.94
N PRO A 287 -12.33 2.82 17.22
CA PRO A 287 -13.63 3.26 17.71
C PRO A 287 -13.51 4.15 18.94
N GLU A 288 -14.45 5.07 19.10
CA GLU A 288 -14.52 5.94 20.27
C GLU A 288 -14.63 5.11 21.56
N GLY A 289 -13.87 5.49 22.59
CA GLY A 289 -13.86 4.81 23.89
C GLY A 289 -13.05 3.51 23.95
N MET A 290 -12.45 3.05 22.84
CA MET A 290 -11.60 1.85 22.86
C MET A 290 -10.29 2.10 23.63
N GLU A 291 -9.91 1.13 24.47
CA GLU A 291 -8.66 1.16 25.24
C GLU A 291 -7.43 1.04 24.33
N LYS A 292 -6.57 2.07 24.34
CA LYS A 292 -5.45 2.21 23.40
C LYS A 292 -4.18 1.50 23.83
N ASP A 293 -4.03 1.18 25.12
CA ASP A 293 -2.84 0.48 25.59
C ASP A 293 -2.65 -0.86 24.86
N GLY A 294 -1.48 -1.06 24.24
CA GLY A 294 -1.19 -2.22 23.40
C GLY A 294 -1.82 -2.21 22.00
N MET A 295 -2.36 -1.07 21.54
CA MET A 295 -2.80 -0.88 20.17
C MET A 295 -1.77 -0.06 19.39
N TYR A 296 -1.48 -0.47 18.15
CA TYR A 296 -0.52 0.23 17.28
C TYR A 296 -0.98 0.19 15.84
N ALA A 297 -1.12 1.37 15.23
CA ALA A 297 -1.44 1.44 13.80
C ALA A 297 -0.25 0.95 12.95
N ALA A 298 -0.52 0.53 11.71
CA ALA A 298 0.52 0.00 10.82
C ALA A 298 0.42 0.52 9.39
N ALA A 299 -0.27 -0.19 8.50
CA ALA A 299 -0.33 0.18 7.09
C ALA A 299 -1.45 1.20 6.83
N ILE A 300 -1.34 1.94 5.73
CA ILE A 300 -2.33 2.90 5.27
C ILE A 300 -2.39 2.85 3.74
N HIS A 301 -3.58 2.67 3.17
CA HIS A 301 -3.79 2.61 1.73
C HIS A 301 -5.06 3.32 1.32
N ILE A 302 -5.03 3.91 0.12
CA ILE A 302 -6.19 4.52 -0.52
C ILE A 302 -6.66 3.59 -1.62
N HIS A 303 -7.97 3.37 -1.67
CA HIS A 303 -8.59 2.63 -2.76
C HIS A 303 -8.31 3.34 -4.11
N PRO A 304 -8.04 2.63 -5.22
CA PRO A 304 -7.68 3.23 -6.51
C PRO A 304 -8.62 4.35 -7.02
N ASN A 305 -9.93 4.27 -6.70
CA ASN A 305 -10.90 5.32 -7.03
C ASN A 305 -10.80 6.62 -6.19
N GLY A 306 -9.91 6.67 -5.19
CA GLY A 306 -9.70 7.82 -4.30
C GLY A 306 -10.83 8.10 -3.29
N ARG A 307 -11.85 7.24 -3.17
CA ARG A 307 -13.01 7.52 -2.32
C ARG A 307 -12.87 6.99 -0.89
N PHE A 308 -12.01 6.01 -0.68
CA PHE A 308 -11.86 5.31 0.58
C PHE A 308 -10.40 5.18 0.99
N LEU A 309 -10.16 5.28 2.28
CA LEU A 309 -8.87 5.07 2.91
C LEU A 309 -9.02 4.01 4.00
N TYR A 310 -8.01 3.16 4.10
CA TYR A 310 -7.94 2.08 5.08
C TYR A 310 -6.67 2.21 5.89
N ALA A 311 -6.70 1.84 7.16
CA ALA A 311 -5.51 1.70 7.99
C ALA A 311 -5.59 0.48 8.91
N SER A 312 -4.50 -0.25 9.10
CA SER A 312 -4.51 -1.42 9.98
C SER A 312 -4.10 -1.06 11.41
N ASN A 313 -4.69 -1.76 12.37
CA ASN A 313 -4.39 -1.67 13.81
C ASN A 313 -4.01 -3.04 14.36
N ARG A 314 -2.89 -3.09 15.05
CA ARG A 314 -2.33 -4.29 15.70
C ARG A 314 -2.58 -4.21 17.20
N GLY A 315 -3.22 -5.23 17.74
CA GLY A 315 -3.32 -5.45 19.18
C GLY A 315 -2.19 -6.36 19.67
N THR A 316 -1.30 -5.88 20.54
CA THR A 316 -0.13 -6.65 20.99
C THR A 316 -0.32 -7.32 22.34
N LYS A 317 -1.42 -7.01 23.04
CA LYS A 317 -1.80 -7.60 24.32
C LYS A 317 -2.97 -8.55 24.14
N ASN A 318 -3.13 -9.50 25.06
CA ASN A 318 -4.24 -10.45 25.06
C ASN A 318 -5.60 -9.71 24.97
N ASN A 319 -6.55 -10.28 24.23
CA ASN A 319 -7.91 -9.75 24.02
C ASN A 319 -8.01 -8.42 23.26
N LYS A 320 -6.92 -7.90 22.69
CA LYS A 320 -6.96 -6.70 21.84
C LYS A 320 -7.42 -7.05 20.42
N GLU A 321 -8.34 -6.25 19.91
CA GLU A 321 -8.87 -6.40 18.56
C GLU A 321 -7.81 -6.10 17.50
N GLN A 322 -7.91 -6.81 16.37
CA GLN A 322 -7.04 -6.65 15.21
C GLN A 322 -7.93 -6.17 14.08
N SER A 323 -7.69 -4.96 13.56
CA SER A 323 -8.69 -4.34 12.69
C SER A 323 -8.12 -3.58 11.51
N ILE A 324 -8.93 -3.46 10.45
CA ILE A 324 -8.81 -2.42 9.43
C ILE A 324 -9.81 -1.31 9.77
N ALA A 325 -9.31 -0.12 10.06
CA ALA A 325 -10.10 1.10 10.14
C ALA A 325 -10.48 1.60 8.75
N ILE A 326 -11.73 1.99 8.56
CA ILE A 326 -12.30 2.32 7.25
C ILE A 326 -12.76 3.78 7.25
N PHE A 327 -12.35 4.53 6.22
CA PHE A 327 -12.68 5.94 6.09
C PHE A 327 -13.22 6.27 4.70
N LYS A 328 -14.21 7.14 4.64
CA LYS A 328 -14.60 7.85 3.41
C LYS A 328 -13.79 9.13 3.28
N ILE A 329 -13.29 9.39 2.08
CA ILE A 329 -12.60 10.65 1.75
C ILE A 329 -13.63 11.63 1.17
N ASN A 330 -13.74 12.81 1.76
CA ASN A 330 -14.56 13.87 1.20
C ASN A 330 -13.91 14.43 -0.07
N PRO A 331 -14.56 14.35 -1.25
CA PRO A 331 -13.93 14.70 -2.53
C PRO A 331 -13.69 16.21 -2.70
N LYS A 332 -14.28 17.06 -1.85
CA LYS A 332 -14.12 18.52 -1.93
C LYS A 332 -12.92 19.02 -1.12
N ASN A 333 -12.64 18.40 0.02
CA ASN A 333 -11.66 18.92 0.98
C ASN A 333 -10.69 17.88 1.55
N GLY A 334 -10.79 16.62 1.14
CA GLY A 334 -9.88 15.55 1.57
C GLY A 334 -10.11 15.07 3.00
N LYS A 335 -11.08 15.60 3.74
CA LYS A 335 -11.34 15.16 5.12
C LYS A 335 -11.81 13.70 5.15
N LEU A 336 -11.27 12.95 6.10
CA LEU A 336 -11.65 11.59 6.40
C LEU A 336 -12.88 11.58 7.30
N ILE A 337 -13.81 10.68 7.00
CA ILE A 337 -14.97 10.35 7.82
C ILE A 337 -14.83 8.88 8.20
N PHE A 338 -14.71 8.60 9.50
CA PHE A 338 -14.62 7.23 10.01
C PHE A 338 -15.95 6.50 9.78
N LEU A 339 -15.89 5.32 9.17
CA LEU A 339 -17.05 4.49 8.86
C LEU A 339 -17.18 3.28 9.78
N GLY A 340 -16.10 2.91 10.46
CA GLY A 340 -16.05 1.74 11.34
C GLY A 340 -14.74 0.98 11.19
N THR A 341 -14.72 -0.23 11.75
CA THR A 341 -13.59 -1.14 11.63
C THR A 341 -14.05 -2.53 11.21
N GLN A 342 -13.16 -3.27 10.54
CA GLN A 342 -13.34 -4.68 10.19
C GLN A 342 -12.31 -5.53 10.92
N ASN A 343 -12.73 -6.59 11.60
CA ASN A 343 -11.82 -7.57 12.18
C ASN A 343 -11.03 -8.30 11.08
N THR A 344 -9.72 -8.43 11.26
CA THR A 344 -8.78 -8.97 10.26
C THR A 344 -8.73 -10.49 10.18
N LYS A 345 -9.43 -11.20 11.08
CA LYS A 345 -9.47 -12.67 11.19
C LYS A 345 -8.08 -13.30 11.33
N GLY A 346 -7.18 -12.57 11.97
CA GLY A 346 -5.84 -13.02 12.30
C GLY A 346 -5.22 -12.11 13.35
N MET A 347 -3.91 -12.21 13.53
CA MET A 347 -3.15 -11.48 14.54
C MET A 347 -2.04 -10.64 13.92
N ILE A 348 -1.90 -9.39 14.41
CA ILE A 348 -0.85 -8.45 14.02
C ILE A 348 -0.90 -8.17 12.50
N PRO A 349 -1.94 -7.47 12.00
CA PRO A 349 -2.08 -7.07 10.61
C PRO A 349 -1.09 -5.95 10.25
N ARG A 350 0.19 -6.31 10.05
CA ARG A 350 1.29 -5.36 9.85
C ARG A 350 1.25 -4.69 8.48
N ASP A 351 0.69 -5.35 7.48
CA ASP A 351 0.45 -4.80 6.15
C ASP A 351 -0.84 -5.35 5.54
N PHE A 352 -1.36 -4.65 4.55
CA PHE A 352 -2.48 -5.10 3.73
C PHE A 352 -2.35 -4.47 2.34
N ALA A 353 -3.00 -5.02 1.33
CA ALA A 353 -3.01 -4.46 -0.02
C ALA A 353 -4.41 -4.47 -0.62
N ILE A 354 -4.66 -3.52 -1.52
CA ILE A 354 -5.87 -3.49 -2.33
C ILE A 354 -5.50 -4.03 -3.71
N GLY A 355 -6.27 -4.99 -4.21
CA GLY A 355 -6.07 -5.57 -5.54
C GLY A 355 -6.14 -4.50 -6.64
N PRO A 356 -5.50 -4.70 -7.81
CA PRO A 356 -5.46 -3.68 -8.86
C PRO A 356 -6.83 -3.20 -9.33
N SER A 357 -7.82 -4.10 -9.38
CA SER A 357 -9.21 -3.78 -9.74
C SER A 357 -9.97 -3.01 -8.66
N GLY A 358 -9.42 -2.89 -7.44
CA GLY A 358 -10.08 -2.30 -6.28
C GLY A 358 -11.15 -3.19 -5.62
N LYS A 359 -11.47 -4.37 -6.19
CA LYS A 359 -12.56 -5.22 -5.68
C LYS A 359 -12.25 -5.89 -4.34
N PHE A 360 -10.98 -6.14 -4.05
CA PHE A 360 -10.53 -6.93 -2.91
C PHE A 360 -9.48 -6.21 -2.08
N LEU A 361 -9.55 -6.41 -0.76
CA LEU A 361 -8.54 -6.01 0.21
C LEU A 361 -8.00 -7.27 0.89
N LEU A 362 -6.68 -7.45 0.87
CA LEU A 362 -5.99 -8.61 1.43
C LEU A 362 -5.19 -8.17 2.64
N VAL A 363 -5.35 -8.83 3.78
CA VAL A 363 -4.65 -8.50 5.03
C VAL A 363 -3.60 -9.56 5.34
N ALA A 364 -2.35 -9.16 5.53
CA ALA A 364 -1.28 -10.03 5.99
C ALA A 364 -1.19 -9.99 7.53
N ASN A 365 -1.59 -11.09 8.17
CA ASN A 365 -1.58 -11.21 9.62
C ASN A 365 -0.32 -11.95 10.09
N GLN A 366 0.65 -11.18 10.60
CA GLN A 366 2.00 -11.63 10.93
C GLN A 366 2.02 -12.83 11.89
N ASN A 367 1.27 -12.77 13.00
CA ASN A 367 1.43 -13.74 14.09
C ASN A 367 0.47 -14.94 13.99
N SER A 368 -0.52 -14.87 13.08
CA SER A 368 -1.44 -15.97 12.81
C SER A 368 -1.12 -16.70 11.50
N ASP A 369 0.02 -16.38 10.86
CA ASP A 369 0.52 -17.07 9.67
C ASP A 369 -0.54 -17.19 8.55
N ASN A 370 -1.28 -16.11 8.27
CA ASN A 370 -2.31 -16.11 7.23
C ASN A 370 -2.45 -14.79 6.47
N ILE A 371 -3.01 -14.89 5.27
CA ILE A 371 -3.55 -13.77 4.49
C ILE A 371 -5.05 -13.98 4.36
N VAL A 372 -5.84 -12.95 4.70
CA VAL A 372 -7.30 -12.98 4.63
C VAL A 372 -7.80 -12.03 3.55
N THR A 373 -8.68 -12.51 2.66
CA THR A 373 -9.27 -11.69 1.59
C THR A 373 -10.65 -11.16 2.00
N PHE A 374 -10.85 -9.86 1.84
CA PHE A 374 -12.13 -9.18 1.99
C PHE A 374 -12.58 -8.61 0.65
N LYS A 375 -13.88 -8.63 0.39
CA LYS A 375 -14.48 -7.90 -0.72
C LYS A 375 -14.76 -6.46 -0.28
N ILE A 376 -14.45 -5.50 -1.13
CA ILE A 376 -14.75 -4.09 -0.88
C ILE A 376 -16.13 -3.78 -1.46
N ASN A 377 -17.03 -3.28 -0.62
CA ASN A 377 -18.27 -2.70 -1.10
C ASN A 377 -17.98 -1.35 -1.76
N MET A 378 -18.11 -1.27 -3.08
CA MET A 378 -17.68 -0.09 -3.86
C MET A 378 -18.50 1.17 -3.61
N GLU A 379 -19.68 1.04 -3.00
CA GLU A 379 -20.56 2.16 -2.67
C GLU A 379 -20.25 2.72 -1.28
N SER A 380 -20.15 1.84 -0.28
CA SER A 380 -19.96 2.21 1.12
C SER A 380 -18.49 2.27 1.55
N GLY A 381 -17.61 1.51 0.90
CA GLY A 381 -16.22 1.30 1.29
C GLY A 381 -16.03 0.25 2.38
N LEU A 382 -17.11 -0.30 2.93
CA LEU A 382 -17.05 -1.34 3.96
C LEU A 382 -16.50 -2.66 3.39
N LEU A 383 -15.98 -3.49 4.28
CA LEU A 383 -15.37 -4.77 3.94
C LEU A 383 -16.36 -5.91 4.24
N GLU A 384 -16.47 -6.84 3.31
CA GLU A 384 -17.29 -8.05 3.42
C GLU A 384 -16.36 -9.28 3.46
N GLU A 385 -16.61 -10.19 4.40
CA GLU A 385 -15.85 -11.43 4.51
C GLU A 385 -16.09 -12.33 3.30
N THR A 386 -15.02 -12.81 2.67
CA THR A 386 -15.11 -13.78 1.56
C THR A 386 -15.05 -15.23 2.02
N GLY A 387 -14.55 -15.47 3.23
CA GLY A 387 -14.17 -16.80 3.73
C GLY A 387 -12.83 -17.32 3.18
N ILE A 388 -12.16 -16.58 2.29
CA ILE A 388 -10.89 -16.97 1.68
C ILE A 388 -9.74 -16.62 2.63
N ILE A 389 -8.99 -17.65 3.00
CA ILE A 389 -7.81 -17.57 3.84
C ILE A 389 -6.70 -18.37 3.18
N ALA A 390 -5.53 -17.76 2.98
CA ALA A 390 -4.32 -18.45 2.55
C ALA A 390 -3.37 -18.60 3.74
N GLU A 391 -2.87 -19.80 3.97
CA GLU A 391 -1.80 -20.03 4.95
C GLU A 391 -0.47 -19.55 4.37
N VAL A 392 0.13 -18.56 5.03
CA VAL A 392 1.42 -18.00 4.64
C VAL A 392 2.17 -17.71 5.91
N LYS A 393 3.37 -18.25 6.08
CA LYS A 393 4.13 -18.06 7.31
C LYS A 393 4.59 -16.60 7.42
N THR A 394 4.30 -16.00 8.57
CA THR A 394 4.75 -14.68 9.02
C THR A 394 4.71 -13.56 7.96
N PRO A 395 3.57 -13.31 7.29
CA PRO A 395 3.47 -12.36 6.20
C PRO A 395 3.40 -10.93 6.73
N VAL A 396 4.16 -10.01 6.13
CA VAL A 396 4.29 -8.61 6.59
C VAL A 396 4.38 -7.58 5.48
N CYS A 397 4.39 -7.99 4.22
CA CYS A 397 4.28 -7.08 3.08
C CYS A 397 3.52 -7.73 1.94
N LEU A 398 2.59 -7.01 1.32
CA LEU A 398 1.84 -7.47 0.15
C LEU A 398 2.07 -6.53 -1.04
N LYS A 399 2.64 -7.05 -2.13
CA LYS A 399 2.85 -6.29 -3.38
C LYS A 399 2.31 -7.03 -4.59
N PHE A 400 1.31 -6.45 -5.25
CA PHE A 400 0.81 -6.97 -6.51
C PHE A 400 1.82 -6.76 -7.63
N GLY A 401 1.93 -7.77 -8.50
CA GLY A 401 2.58 -7.66 -9.80
C GLY A 401 1.86 -6.66 -10.71
N LYS A 402 2.57 -6.20 -11.73
CA LYS A 402 2.06 -5.30 -12.76
C LYS A 402 1.55 -6.04 -13.97
#